data_AF-A0AAD2FYL8-F1
#
_entry.id   AF-A0AAD2FYL8-F1
#
_cell.length_a   1.000
_cell.length_b   1.000
_cell.length_c   1.000
_cell.angle_alpha   90.00
_cell.angle_beta   90.00
_cell.angle_gamma   90.00
#
_symmetry.space_group_name_H-M   'P 1'
#
loop_
_entity.id
_entity.type
_entity.pdbx_description
1 polymer ?
#
loop_
_entity_poly.entity_id
_entity_poly.type
_entity_poly.pdbx_seq_one_letter_code
_entity_poly.pdbx_strand_id
1 'polypeptide(L)'
;MCRPIQEQAFQSQPNLIKKLGGESEMGFLLMNFCDSINEDADLQMVFGHMSMTRLSAVMSSLIKSALESNFVVDGDARLRVIMKNYPVFELGINTKQFKKLKTHFETALQGSWIEEAILEECTQRFAALRIIFEEEGKDFERTAMATRVLAAQLVV
;
A
#
# COMPACT_ATOMS: atom_id res chain seq x y z
N MET A 1 -31.30 -14.94 35.40
CA MET A 1 -29.98 -14.34 35.74
C MET A 1 -29.33 -13.89 34.44
N CYS A 2 -29.38 -12.59 34.13
CA CYS A 2 -28.74 -12.04 32.94
C CYS A 2 -27.23 -11.90 33.21
N ARG A 3 -26.39 -12.45 32.35
CA ARG A 3 -24.94 -12.21 32.41
C ARG A 3 -24.65 -10.79 31.91
N PRO A 4 -23.82 -10.00 32.59
CA PRO A 4 -23.41 -8.69 32.10
C PRO A 4 -22.57 -8.88 30.83
N ILE A 5 -22.92 -8.15 29.77
CA ILE A 5 -22.10 -7.99 28.57
C ILE A 5 -20.88 -7.20 29.02
N GLN A 6 -19.71 -7.84 29.06
CA GLN A 6 -18.45 -7.15 29.26
C GLN A 6 -18.15 -6.36 27.99
N GLU A 7 -18.49 -5.08 28.02
CA GLU A 7 -18.10 -4.07 27.04
C GLU A 7 -16.58 -3.86 27.19
N GLN A 8 -15.80 -4.75 26.57
CA GLN A 8 -14.37 -4.54 26.42
C GLN A 8 -14.19 -3.32 25.50
N ALA A 9 -13.85 -2.18 26.11
CA ALA A 9 -13.45 -0.99 25.37
C ALA A 9 -12.30 -1.39 24.43
N PHE A 10 -12.61 -1.47 23.13
CA PHE A 10 -11.63 -1.65 22.07
C PHE A 10 -10.73 -0.42 22.15
N GLN A 11 -9.56 -0.56 22.78
CA GLN A 11 -8.57 0.51 22.80
C GLN A 11 -8.10 0.69 21.36
N SER A 12 -8.67 1.68 20.68
CA SER A 12 -8.27 2.06 19.33
C SER A 12 -6.76 2.29 19.34
N GLN A 13 -6.02 1.38 18.70
CA GLN A 13 -4.57 1.52 18.64
C GLN A 13 -4.22 2.90 18.07
N PRO A 14 -3.26 3.63 18.66
CA PRO A 14 -2.87 4.93 18.17
C PRO A 14 -2.49 4.86 16.68
N ASN A 15 -3.08 5.77 15.90
CA ASN A 15 -2.84 5.87 14.45
C ASN A 15 -1.33 6.06 14.18
N LEU A 16 -0.73 5.15 13.40
CA LEU A 16 0.71 5.17 13.10
C LEU A 16 1.16 6.44 12.39
N ILE A 17 0.29 7.06 11.59
CA ILE A 17 0.58 8.34 10.91
C ILE A 17 0.91 9.42 11.94
N LYS A 18 0.20 9.44 13.09
CA LYS A 18 0.51 10.39 14.17
C LYS A 18 1.85 10.08 14.83
N LYS A 19 2.15 8.79 15.05
CA LYS A 19 3.45 8.37 15.61
C LYS A 19 4.61 8.69 14.68
N LEU A 20 4.40 8.61 13.37
CA LEU A 20 5.40 8.95 12.35
C LEU A 20 5.77 10.44 12.35
N GLY A 21 5.05 11.31 13.05
CA GLY A 21 5.23 12.77 12.99
C GLY A 21 4.13 13.50 12.20
N GLY A 22 3.04 12.80 11.87
CA GLY A 22 1.85 13.37 11.23
C GLY A 22 1.97 13.49 9.71
N GLU A 23 1.17 14.38 9.13
CA GLU A 23 1.09 14.54 7.66
C GLU A 23 2.37 15.11 7.04
N SER A 24 3.18 15.85 7.82
CA SER A 24 4.46 16.40 7.33
C SER A 24 5.46 15.28 7.02
N GLU A 25 5.72 14.40 7.99
CA GLU A 25 6.63 13.26 7.81
C GLU A 25 6.08 12.26 6.79
N MET A 26 4.76 12.06 6.75
CA MET A 26 4.11 11.28 5.71
C MET A 26 4.37 11.85 4.31
N GLY A 27 4.37 13.17 4.16
CA GLY A 27 4.67 13.84 2.89
C GLY A 27 6.10 13.61 2.43
N PHE A 28 7.07 13.72 3.34
CA PHE A 28 8.49 13.45 3.05
C PHE A 28 8.73 11.98 2.70
N LEU A 29 8.17 11.06 3.49
CA LEU A 29 8.19 9.62 3.21
C LEU A 29 7.66 9.32 1.81
N LEU A 30 6.50 9.89 1.47
CA LEU A 30 5.83 9.66 0.20
C LEU A 30 6.64 10.18 -0.98
N MET A 31 7.30 11.34 -0.84
CA MET A 31 8.18 11.89 -1.87
C MET A 31 9.33 10.92 -2.18
N ASN A 32 10.11 10.54 -1.16
CA ASN A 32 11.24 9.62 -1.33
C ASN A 32 10.80 8.25 -1.86
N PHE A 33 9.65 7.77 -1.40
CA PHE A 33 9.09 6.50 -1.86
C PHE A 33 8.69 6.54 -3.34
N CYS A 34 8.00 7.59 -3.77
CA CYS A 34 7.60 7.74 -5.17
C CYS A 34 8.80 7.98 -6.10
N ASP A 35 9.82 8.71 -5.65
CA ASP A 35 11.07 8.88 -6.41
C ASP A 35 11.74 7.52 -6.63
N SER A 36 11.86 6.70 -5.58
CA SER A 36 12.45 5.35 -5.65
C SER A 36 11.64 4.41 -6.57
N ILE A 37 10.31 4.50 -6.55
CA ILE A 37 9.45 3.77 -7.50
C ILE A 37 9.72 4.22 -8.94
N ASN A 38 9.88 5.52 -9.14
CA ASN A 38 10.10 6.09 -10.46
C ASN A 38 11.49 5.73 -11.02
N GLU A 39 12.45 5.38 -10.18
CA GLU A 39 13.79 4.95 -10.61
C GLU A 39 13.91 3.42 -10.80
N ASP A 40 12.99 2.62 -10.28
CA ASP A 40 13.01 1.15 -10.41
C ASP A 40 12.44 0.69 -11.76
N ALA A 41 13.29 0.09 -12.60
CA ALA A 41 12.93 -0.38 -13.93
C ALA A 41 11.74 -1.37 -13.96
N ASP A 42 11.60 -2.26 -12.97
CA ASP A 42 10.48 -3.21 -12.95
C ASP A 42 9.16 -2.53 -12.56
N LEU A 43 9.23 -1.51 -11.70
CA LEU A 43 8.06 -0.74 -11.30
C LEU A 43 7.68 0.29 -12.36
N GLN A 44 8.65 0.83 -13.11
CA GLN A 44 8.40 1.67 -14.28
C GLN A 44 7.56 0.99 -15.35
N MET A 45 7.72 -0.32 -15.56
CA MET A 45 6.84 -1.08 -16.47
C MET A 45 5.35 -1.04 -16.05
N VAL A 46 5.08 -0.78 -14.77
CA VAL A 46 3.72 -0.74 -14.21
C VAL A 46 3.24 0.70 -14.09
N PHE A 47 4.06 1.58 -13.51
CA PHE A 47 3.70 2.93 -13.11
C PHE A 47 4.18 4.01 -14.08
N GLY A 48 5.02 3.70 -15.07
CA GLY A 48 5.70 4.69 -15.90
C GLY A 48 4.80 5.57 -16.77
N HIS A 49 3.52 5.23 -16.90
CA HIS A 49 2.51 6.05 -17.57
C HIS A 49 1.80 7.02 -16.62
N MET A 50 2.05 6.95 -15.31
CA MET A 50 1.46 7.84 -14.32
C MET A 50 2.31 9.10 -14.16
N SER A 51 1.66 10.25 -14.08
CA SER A 51 2.33 11.47 -13.60
C SER A 51 2.72 11.31 -12.13
N MET A 52 3.77 12.01 -11.70
CA MET A 52 4.23 11.98 -10.31
C MET A 52 3.12 12.35 -9.31
N THR A 53 2.26 13.32 -9.66
CA THR A 53 1.09 13.69 -8.87
C THR A 53 0.12 12.52 -8.68
N ARG A 54 -0.16 11.76 -9.75
CA ARG A 54 -1.05 10.60 -9.69
C ARG A 54 -0.41 9.46 -8.90
N LEU A 55 0.87 9.18 -9.15
CA LEU A 55 1.62 8.15 -8.43
C LEU A 55 1.61 8.44 -6.92
N SER A 56 1.93 9.67 -6.53
CA SER A 56 1.91 10.13 -5.14
C SER A 56 0.54 9.98 -4.50
N ALA A 57 -0.55 10.38 -5.16
CA ALA A 57 -1.90 10.23 -4.62
C ALA A 57 -2.27 8.75 -4.39
N VAL A 58 -1.93 7.88 -5.34
CA VAL A 58 -2.21 6.44 -5.26
C VAL A 58 -1.39 5.77 -4.16
N MET A 59 -0.08 6.06 -4.07
CA MET A 59 0.79 5.53 -3.01
C MET A 59 0.41 6.08 -1.63
N SER A 60 -0.01 7.34 -1.54
CA SER A 60 -0.50 7.93 -0.29
C SER A 60 -1.71 7.17 0.22
N SER A 61 -2.69 6.90 -0.66
CA SER A 61 -3.88 6.12 -0.31
C SER A 61 -3.52 4.72 0.18
N LEU A 62 -2.56 4.06 -0.49
CA LEU A 62 -2.13 2.70 -0.13
C LEU A 62 -1.44 2.68 1.24
N ILE A 63 -0.48 3.57 1.47
CA ILE A 63 0.23 3.65 2.75
C ILE A 63 -0.75 4.03 3.87
N LYS A 64 -1.64 5.01 3.65
CA LYS A 64 -2.65 5.39 4.65
C LYS A 64 -3.55 4.19 4.99
N SER A 65 -3.93 3.37 4.01
CA SER A 65 -4.71 2.17 4.26
C SER A 65 -3.97 1.12 5.10
N ALA A 66 -2.65 1.01 4.95
CA ALA A 66 -1.82 0.13 5.79
C ALA A 66 -1.63 0.69 7.22
N LEU A 67 -1.44 2.01 7.34
CA LEU A 67 -1.10 2.65 8.61
C LEU A 67 -2.33 3.06 9.45
N GLU A 68 -3.53 3.03 8.85
CA GLU A 68 -4.79 3.24 9.56
C GLU A 68 -4.95 2.25 10.74
N SER A 69 -5.49 2.75 11.85
CA SER A 69 -5.72 1.99 13.08
C SER A 69 -6.70 0.84 12.83
N ASN A 70 -6.39 -0.35 13.36
CA ASN A 70 -7.15 -1.60 13.19
C ASN A 70 -7.01 -2.29 11.82
N PHE A 71 -5.84 -2.22 11.19
CA PHE A 71 -5.54 -3.09 10.06
C PHE A 71 -5.50 -4.56 10.50
N VAL A 72 -6.66 -5.20 10.49
CA VAL A 72 -6.85 -6.65 10.59
C VAL A 72 -7.35 -7.08 9.23
N VAL A 73 -6.69 -8.04 8.60
CA VAL A 73 -7.12 -8.59 7.31
C VAL A 73 -8.32 -9.50 7.57
N ASP A 74 -9.48 -8.90 7.84
CA ASP A 74 -10.79 -9.54 7.77
C ASP A 74 -11.44 -9.26 6.41
N GLY A 75 -12.56 -9.93 6.11
CA GLY A 75 -13.23 -9.82 4.81
C GLY A 75 -13.64 -8.38 4.45
N ASP A 76 -14.17 -7.63 5.41
CA ASP A 76 -14.69 -6.28 5.18
C ASP A 76 -13.55 -5.25 5.06
N ALA A 77 -12.53 -5.36 5.91
CA ALA A 77 -11.33 -4.53 5.83
C ALA A 77 -10.58 -4.74 4.52
N ARG A 78 -10.44 -6.01 4.10
CA ARG A 78 -9.86 -6.39 2.82
C ARG A 78 -10.61 -5.75 1.65
N LEU A 79 -11.94 -5.84 1.62
CA LEU A 79 -12.76 -5.22 0.57
C LEU A 79 -12.58 -3.70 0.55
N ARG A 80 -12.58 -3.04 1.72
CA ARG A 80 -12.33 -1.58 1.80
C ARG A 80 -10.97 -1.19 1.24
N VAL A 81 -9.92 -1.95 1.55
CA VAL A 81 -8.57 -1.71 1.02
C VAL A 81 -8.54 -1.86 -0.50
N ILE A 82 -9.18 -2.89 -1.04
CA ILE A 82 -9.26 -3.10 -2.50
C ILE A 82 -10.00 -1.95 -3.16
N MET A 83 -11.19 -1.59 -2.67
CA MET A 83 -11.99 -0.52 -3.26
C MET A 83 -11.29 0.84 -3.20
N LYS A 84 -10.70 1.19 -2.05
CA LYS A 84 -9.99 2.46 -1.86
C LYS A 84 -8.72 2.54 -2.70
N ASN A 85 -8.06 1.41 -2.95
CA ASN A 85 -6.81 1.34 -3.70
C ASN A 85 -6.98 0.65 -5.06
N TYR A 86 -8.19 0.65 -5.62
CA TYR A 86 -8.50 0.01 -6.89
C TYR A 86 -7.54 0.42 -8.01
N PRO A 87 -7.11 1.71 -8.13
CA PRO A 87 -6.13 2.11 -9.13
C PRO A 87 -4.76 1.42 -9.00
N VAL A 88 -4.38 0.92 -7.82
CA VAL A 88 -3.15 0.11 -7.64
C VAL A 88 -3.39 -1.31 -8.13
N PHE A 89 -4.52 -1.91 -7.76
CA PHE A 89 -4.86 -3.27 -8.13
C PHE A 89 -5.05 -3.40 -9.65
N GLU A 90 -5.73 -2.45 -10.28
CA GLU A 90 -5.96 -2.40 -11.74
C GLU A 90 -4.67 -2.47 -12.56
N LEU A 91 -3.53 -2.07 -11.99
CA LEU A 91 -2.22 -2.17 -12.65
C LEU A 91 -1.69 -3.61 -12.73
N GLY A 92 -2.33 -4.56 -12.05
CA GLY A 92 -1.94 -5.96 -12.06
C GLY A 92 -0.59 -6.19 -11.39
N ILE A 93 -0.36 -5.54 -10.24
CA ILE A 93 0.87 -5.70 -9.46
C ILE A 93 0.96 -7.13 -8.92
N ASN A 94 2.02 -7.84 -9.28
CA ASN A 94 2.26 -9.19 -8.78
C ASN A 94 3.14 -9.21 -7.53
N THR A 95 3.34 -10.39 -6.93
CA THR A 95 4.13 -10.57 -5.71
C THR A 95 5.57 -10.06 -5.83
N LYS A 96 6.19 -10.19 -7.01
CA LYS A 96 7.56 -9.69 -7.26
C LYS A 96 7.59 -8.16 -7.17
N GLN A 97 6.65 -7.49 -7.82
CA GLN A 97 6.55 -6.03 -7.82
C GLN A 97 6.12 -5.49 -6.44
N PHE A 98 5.21 -6.18 -5.76
CA PHE A 98 4.84 -5.84 -4.38
C PHE A 98 6.05 -5.92 -3.44
N LYS A 99 6.89 -6.96 -3.58
CA LYS A 99 8.12 -7.08 -2.79
C LYS A 99 9.05 -5.88 -3.01
N LYS A 100 9.16 -5.38 -4.24
CA LYS A 100 9.92 -4.16 -4.55
C LYS A 100 9.30 -2.91 -3.92
N LEU A 101 7.98 -2.74 -4.01
CA LEU A 101 7.28 -1.66 -3.31
C LEU A 101 7.56 -1.68 -1.80
N LYS A 102 7.53 -2.85 -1.17
CA LYS A 102 7.88 -2.99 0.25
C LYS A 102 9.32 -2.56 0.52
N THR A 103 10.29 -3.00 -0.28
CA THR A 103 11.70 -2.61 -0.10
C THR A 103 11.91 -1.09 -0.25
N HIS A 104 11.28 -0.46 -1.24
CA HIS A 104 11.36 0.99 -1.41
C HIS A 104 10.68 1.75 -0.26
N PHE A 105 9.57 1.22 0.27
CA PHE A 105 8.90 1.78 1.44
C PHE A 105 9.77 1.69 2.70
N GLU A 106 10.39 0.53 2.96
CA GLU A 106 11.33 0.33 4.08
C GLU A 106 12.53 1.27 3.98
N THR A 107 13.09 1.42 2.79
CA THR A 107 14.23 2.32 2.54
C THR A 107 13.83 3.77 2.80
N ALA A 108 12.64 4.18 2.35
CA ALA A 108 12.12 5.52 2.60
C ALA A 108 11.90 5.79 4.10
N LEU A 109 11.41 4.79 4.86
CA LEU A 109 11.27 4.88 6.32
C LEU A 109 12.62 4.98 7.03
N GLN A 110 13.64 4.24 6.58
CA GLN A 110 15.00 4.29 7.15
C GLN A 110 15.68 5.64 6.93
N GLY A 111 15.31 6.36 5.86
CA GLY A 111 15.76 7.73 5.62
C GLY A 111 15.10 8.77 6.54
N SER A 112 14.04 8.39 7.25
CA SER A 112 13.38 9.24 8.24
C SER A 112 13.99 9.02 9.63
N TRP A 113 14.07 10.09 10.44
CA TRP A 113 14.57 10.05 11.82
C TRP A 113 13.50 9.51 12.78
N ILE A 114 12.92 8.36 12.47
CA ILE A 114 11.86 7.71 13.25
C ILE A 114 12.43 6.66 14.21
N GLU A 115 11.72 6.42 15.31
CA GLU A 115 12.08 5.37 16.25
C GLU A 115 11.97 3.98 15.60
N GLU A 116 12.91 3.08 15.90
CA GLU A 116 12.99 1.73 15.33
C GLU A 116 11.69 0.93 15.54
N ALA A 117 11.06 1.04 16.71
CA ALA A 117 9.79 0.39 17.01
C ALA A 117 8.65 0.87 16.08
N ILE A 118 8.63 2.15 15.69
CA ILE A 118 7.64 2.70 14.77
C ILE A 118 7.93 2.22 13.35
N LEU A 119 9.20 2.17 12.96
CA LEU A 119 9.64 1.64 11.66
C LEU A 119 9.21 0.19 11.49
N GLU A 120 9.45 -0.66 12.48
CA GLU A 120 9.04 -2.07 12.48
C GLU A 120 7.52 -2.21 12.36
N GLU A 121 6.76 -1.43 13.14
CA GLU A 121 5.28 -1.46 13.11
C GLU A 121 4.74 -1.04 11.72
N CYS A 122 5.26 0.04 11.14
CA CYS A 122 4.90 0.49 9.79
C CYS A 122 5.21 -0.56 8.74
N THR A 123 6.41 -1.15 8.81
CA THR A 123 6.88 -2.17 7.88
C THR A 123 6.02 -3.44 7.95
N GLN A 124 5.69 -3.88 9.16
CA GLN A 124 4.84 -5.05 9.37
C GLN A 124 3.43 -4.82 8.81
N ARG A 125 2.82 -3.66 9.06
CA ARG A 125 1.49 -3.34 8.52
C ARG A 125 1.48 -3.23 7.01
N PHE A 126 2.51 -2.60 6.42
CA PHE A 126 2.64 -2.54 4.97
C PHE A 126 2.82 -3.95 4.37
N ALA A 127 3.63 -4.80 5.00
CA ALA A 127 3.83 -6.18 4.57
C ALA A 127 2.54 -7.01 4.60
N ALA A 128 1.61 -6.72 5.50
CA ALA A 128 0.35 -7.42 5.61
C ALA A 128 -0.59 -7.17 4.40
N LEU A 129 -0.41 -6.06 3.66
CA LEU A 129 -1.10 -5.85 2.39
C LEU A 129 -0.78 -6.96 1.36
N ARG A 130 0.38 -7.63 1.48
CA ARG A 130 0.80 -8.69 0.55
C ARG A 130 -0.27 -9.77 0.37
N ILE A 131 -0.95 -10.15 1.46
CA ILE A 131 -1.98 -11.20 1.43
C ILE A 131 -3.11 -10.78 0.47
N ILE A 132 -3.53 -9.52 0.53
CA ILE A 132 -4.58 -8.97 -0.34
C ILE A 132 -4.12 -9.00 -1.82
N PHE A 133 -2.88 -8.61 -2.09
CA PHE A 133 -2.30 -8.67 -3.44
C PHE A 133 -2.11 -10.10 -3.95
N GLU A 134 -1.74 -11.06 -3.10
CA GLU A 134 -1.55 -12.46 -3.51
C GLU A 134 -2.88 -13.16 -3.84
N GLU A 135 -3.93 -12.84 -3.09
CA GLU A 135 -5.24 -13.45 -3.26
C GLU A 135 -6.03 -12.81 -4.41
N GLU A 136 -6.09 -11.48 -4.47
CA GLU A 136 -6.90 -10.76 -5.46
C GLU A 136 -6.10 -10.37 -6.69
N GLY A 137 -4.79 -10.13 -6.53
CA GLY A 137 -3.94 -9.59 -7.59
C GLY A 137 -3.82 -10.52 -8.79
N LYS A 138 -4.09 -11.83 -8.66
CA LYS A 138 -4.08 -12.77 -9.81
C LYS A 138 -5.12 -12.42 -10.86
N ASP A 139 -6.33 -12.03 -10.44
CA ASP A 139 -7.40 -11.70 -11.37
C ASP A 139 -7.16 -10.33 -12.03
N PHE A 140 -6.61 -9.40 -11.25
CA PHE A 140 -6.15 -8.12 -11.78
C PHE A 140 -4.95 -8.25 -12.73
N GLU A 141 -3.96 -9.10 -12.40
CA GLU A 141 -2.77 -9.35 -13.22
C GLU A 141 -3.17 -9.91 -14.58
N ARG A 142 -4.07 -10.90 -14.62
CA ARG A 142 -4.61 -11.46 -15.87
C ARG A 142 -5.30 -10.39 -16.70
N THR A 143 -6.14 -9.57 -16.08
CA THR A 143 -6.88 -8.50 -16.75
C THR A 143 -5.93 -7.43 -17.30
N ALA A 144 -4.97 -6.97 -16.50
CA ALA A 144 -3.98 -5.99 -16.91
C ALA A 144 -3.09 -6.52 -18.04
N MET A 145 -2.67 -7.78 -17.99
CA MET A 145 -1.89 -8.42 -19.05
C MET A 145 -2.69 -8.50 -20.36
N ALA A 146 -3.95 -8.92 -20.30
CA ALA A 146 -4.81 -8.98 -21.49
C ALA A 146 -4.97 -7.59 -22.14
N THR A 147 -5.22 -6.55 -21.33
CA THR A 147 -5.33 -5.17 -21.80
C THR A 147 -4.04 -4.68 -22.46
N ARG A 148 -2.87 -4.98 -21.89
CA ARG A 148 -1.57 -4.61 -22.48
C ARG A 148 -1.31 -5.30 -23.81
N VAL A 149 -1.65 -6.58 -23.92
CA VAL A 149 -1.50 -7.34 -25.18
C VAL A 149 -2.39 -6.76 -26.27
N LEU A 150 -3.66 -6.47 -25.94
CA LEU A 150 -4.59 -5.85 -26.90
C LEU A 150 -4.12 -4.45 -27.33
N ALA A 151 -3.64 -3.64 -26.39
CA ALA A 151 -3.11 -2.31 -26.70
C ALA A 151 -1.87 -2.40 -27.61
N ALA A 152 -0.97 -3.35 -27.37
CA ALA A 152 0.22 -3.55 -28.20
C ALA A 152 -0.13 -3.99 -29.64
N GLN A 153 -1.23 -4.73 -29.84
CA GLN A 153 -1.69 -5.16 -31.16
C GLN A 153 -2.32 -4.03 -31.99
N LEU A 154 -2.88 -3.00 -31.35
CA LEU A 154 -3.53 -1.87 -32.04
C LEU A 154 -2.55 -0.79 -32.51
N VAL A 155 -1.28 -0.86 -32.10
CA VAL A 155 -0.24 0.13 -32.45
C VAL A 155 0.62 -0.34 -33.64
N VAL A 156 0.34 -1.53 -34.18
CA VAL A 156 0.99 -2.13 -35.36
C VAL A 156 0.11 -1.93 -36.59
#